data_AF-A0A397E4Q4-F1
#
_entry.id   AF-A0A397E4Q4-F1
#
_cell.length_a   1.000
_cell.length_b   1.000
_cell.length_c   1.000
_cell.angle_alpha   90.00
_cell.angle_beta   90.00
_cell.angle_gamma   90.00
#
_symmetry.space_group_name_H-M   'P 1'
#
loop_
_entity.id
_entity.type
_entity.pdbx_description
1 polymer ?
#
loop_
_entity_poly.entity_id
_entity_poly.type
_entity_poly.pdbx_seq_one_letter_code
_entity_poly.pdbx_strand_id
1 'polypeptide(L)'
;ILADTAPRKGLVNLKENRAVDISSYMAALESIIKALAYRNIGVLISLHTLTPQVSGGTWFDDSVGITKDKFLLSVDMLTKALCKSDYWNVVGLDLKNEPHTATWADFSDGAETIGNRMHAGCTNWLAFVEGTNIEKHSTVIGGVVTTYSDWWGGGLQGVKTKRVVLDLPNKVVYAPHYYNSGVYPQTYLYAPGGDELSDADLRQRISETATDMFGFIAADKKEALVMGEFAGLYATDAHRFKTTKRTTDFLIEVMLRDGYAGGFVWSLNPESAYQYNPNGPGTWTEGLLKDDWRSSNTEFVKGMAALDKLPSLQALPCVHTTPSAP
;
A
#
# COMPACT_ATOMS: atom_id res chain seq x y z
N ILE A 1 -6.02 -2.16 17.80
CA ILE A 1 -6.27 -3.62 17.88
C ILE A 1 -6.23 -4.10 19.33
N LEU A 2 -5.07 -4.09 20.00
CA LEU A 2 -4.90 -4.64 21.35
C LEU A 2 -5.90 -4.16 22.42
N ALA A 3 -6.15 -2.85 22.47
CA ALA A 3 -7.07 -2.29 23.46
C ALA A 3 -8.55 -2.52 23.14
N ASP A 4 -8.87 -2.75 21.86
CA ASP A 4 -10.21 -2.88 21.28
C ASP A 4 -11.32 -2.05 21.96
N THR A 5 -11.05 -0.78 22.22
CA THR A 5 -12.02 0.11 22.85
C THR A 5 -13.05 0.59 21.83
N ALA A 6 -14.19 1.09 22.31
CA ALA A 6 -15.15 1.78 21.45
C ALA A 6 -14.51 3.04 20.80
N PRO A 7 -14.86 3.35 19.53
CA PRO A 7 -14.51 4.63 18.93
C PRO A 7 -15.00 5.81 19.78
N ARG A 8 -14.30 6.95 19.71
CA ARG A 8 -14.68 8.16 20.44
C ARG A 8 -16.10 8.58 20.06
N LYS A 9 -16.90 8.96 21.06
CA LYS A 9 -18.26 9.46 20.83
C LYS A 9 -18.24 10.65 19.87
N GLY A 10 -19.08 10.61 18.84
CA GLY A 10 -19.18 11.65 17.81
C GLY A 10 -18.22 11.48 16.62
N LEU A 11 -17.32 10.50 16.66
CA LEU A 11 -16.47 10.18 15.50
C LEU A 11 -17.29 9.68 14.31
N VAL A 12 -18.32 8.87 14.57
CA VAL A 12 -19.22 8.31 13.55
C VAL A 12 -20.60 8.93 13.71
N ASN A 13 -21.15 9.47 12.61
CA ASN A 13 -22.54 9.92 12.57
C ASN A 13 -23.49 8.70 12.48
N LEU A 14 -23.91 8.18 13.64
CA LEU A 14 -24.80 7.02 13.71
C LEU A 14 -26.20 7.25 13.13
N LYS A 15 -26.64 8.50 12.94
CA LYS A 15 -27.94 8.75 12.27
C LYS A 15 -27.87 8.34 10.80
N GLU A 16 -26.73 8.57 10.17
CA GLU A 16 -26.43 8.22 8.78
C GLU A 16 -25.83 6.80 8.65
N ASN A 17 -25.18 6.30 9.71
CA ASN A 17 -24.42 5.03 9.69
C ASN A 17 -24.95 4.00 10.70
N ARG A 18 -26.28 3.79 10.71
CA ARG A 18 -26.95 2.93 11.73
C ARG A 18 -26.50 1.47 11.74
N ALA A 19 -25.97 0.98 10.62
CA ALA A 19 -25.53 -0.40 10.46
C ALA A 19 -24.08 -0.64 10.91
N VAL A 20 -23.32 0.42 11.21
CA VAL A 20 -21.95 0.30 11.71
C VAL A 20 -22.01 0.03 13.21
N ASP A 21 -21.44 -1.10 13.64
CA ASP A 21 -21.32 -1.44 15.05
C ASP A 21 -20.10 -0.72 15.66
N ILE A 22 -20.34 0.25 16.54
CA ILE A 22 -19.26 1.01 17.19
C ILE A 22 -19.04 0.58 18.65
N SER A 23 -19.42 -0.65 19.02
CA SER A 23 -19.18 -1.19 20.37
C SER A 23 -17.69 -1.37 20.67
N SER A 24 -16.88 -1.70 19.65
CA SER A 24 -15.42 -1.69 19.66
C SER A 24 -14.86 -1.34 18.28
N TYR A 25 -13.55 -1.11 18.16
CA TYR A 25 -12.91 -0.94 16.87
C TYR A 25 -12.94 -2.23 16.02
N MET A 26 -12.85 -3.40 16.64
CA MET A 26 -12.99 -4.68 15.94
C MET A 26 -14.41 -4.86 15.42
N ALA A 27 -15.44 -4.56 16.22
CA ALA A 27 -16.83 -4.62 15.77
C ALA A 27 -17.12 -3.64 14.62
N ALA A 28 -16.50 -2.44 14.66
CA ALA A 28 -16.60 -1.47 13.59
C ALA A 28 -15.96 -2.01 12.29
N LEU A 29 -14.76 -2.58 12.39
CA LEU A 29 -14.08 -3.21 11.28
C LEU A 29 -14.90 -4.37 10.68
N GLU A 30 -15.39 -5.28 11.52
CA GLU A 30 -16.25 -6.40 11.13
C GLU A 30 -17.51 -5.93 10.38
N SER A 31 -18.24 -4.95 10.92
CA SER A 31 -19.47 -4.45 10.29
C SER A 31 -19.22 -3.76 8.94
N ILE A 32 -18.11 -3.02 8.79
CA ILE A 32 -17.71 -2.39 7.52
C ILE A 32 -17.31 -3.46 6.49
N ILE A 33 -16.46 -4.42 6.87
CA ILE A 33 -16.01 -5.48 5.96
C ILE A 33 -17.19 -6.30 5.46
N LYS A 34 -18.15 -6.61 6.33
CA LYS A 34 -19.37 -7.33 5.95
C LYS A 34 -20.22 -6.56 4.93
N ALA A 35 -20.30 -5.23 5.07
CA ALA A 35 -20.97 -4.39 4.07
C ALA A 35 -20.22 -4.36 2.73
N LEU A 36 -18.89 -4.33 2.75
CA LEU A 36 -18.05 -4.43 1.55
C LEU A 36 -18.18 -5.81 0.87
N ALA A 37 -18.30 -6.88 1.66
CA ALA A 37 -18.52 -8.23 1.17
C ALA A 37 -19.83 -8.33 0.39
N TYR A 38 -20.91 -7.73 0.91
CA TYR A 38 -22.21 -7.63 0.21
C TYR A 38 -22.11 -6.87 -1.13
N ARG A 39 -21.10 -6.01 -1.30
CA ARG A 39 -20.82 -5.26 -2.52
C ARG A 39 -19.74 -5.89 -3.40
N ASN A 40 -19.26 -7.10 -3.09
CA ASN A 40 -18.17 -7.80 -3.77
C ASN A 40 -16.86 -6.99 -3.84
N ILE A 41 -16.56 -6.22 -2.79
CA ILE A 41 -15.32 -5.43 -2.68
C ILE A 41 -14.33 -6.22 -1.81
N GLY A 42 -13.18 -6.57 -2.40
CA GLY A 42 -12.07 -7.19 -1.68
C GLY A 42 -11.46 -6.25 -0.65
N VAL A 43 -10.97 -6.81 0.45
CA VAL A 43 -10.37 -6.07 1.56
C VAL A 43 -9.00 -6.64 1.89
N LEU A 44 -7.99 -5.78 1.85
CA LEU A 44 -6.68 -6.02 2.45
C LEU A 44 -6.65 -5.29 3.80
N ILE A 45 -6.28 -6.01 4.87
CA ILE A 45 -6.08 -5.38 6.18
C ILE A 45 -4.62 -4.95 6.26
N SER A 46 -4.35 -3.68 6.55
CA SER A 46 -2.98 -3.18 6.72
C SER A 46 -2.69 -2.89 8.19
N LEU A 47 -1.56 -3.40 8.68
CA LEU A 47 -1.00 -3.02 9.99
C LEU A 47 -0.24 -1.69 9.85
N HIS A 48 -1.02 -0.62 9.72
CA HIS A 48 -0.50 0.68 9.27
C HIS A 48 0.36 1.41 10.32
N THR A 49 -0.06 1.36 11.58
CA THR A 49 0.61 2.05 12.70
C THR A 49 0.78 1.16 13.92
N LEU A 50 1.87 1.29 14.67
CA LEU A 50 2.05 0.63 15.97
C LEU A 50 1.07 1.17 17.03
N THR A 51 0.84 2.48 17.01
CA THR A 51 -0.15 3.16 17.87
C THR A 51 -0.89 4.23 17.05
N PRO A 52 -2.03 4.77 17.52
CA PRO A 52 -2.74 5.82 16.78
C PRO A 52 -1.93 7.11 16.54
N GLN A 53 -0.75 7.26 17.13
CA GLN A 53 0.15 8.42 16.97
C GLN A 53 1.50 8.06 16.34
N VAL A 54 1.84 6.77 16.25
CA VAL A 54 3.18 6.31 15.83
C VAL A 54 3.02 5.26 14.75
N SER A 55 3.41 5.61 13.52
CA SER A 55 3.47 4.67 12.40
C SER A 55 4.42 3.50 12.71
N GLY A 56 5.64 3.83 13.15
CA GLY A 56 6.71 2.88 13.48
C GLY A 56 7.52 2.49 12.25
N GLY A 57 8.84 2.72 12.29
CA GLY A 57 9.74 2.41 11.16
C GLY A 57 10.12 0.94 11.00
N THR A 58 9.66 0.10 11.93
CA THR A 58 9.65 -1.37 11.87
C THR A 58 8.38 -1.88 12.57
N TRP A 59 8.17 -3.19 12.61
CA TRP A 59 6.94 -3.83 13.10
C TRP A 59 6.80 -3.91 14.63
N PHE A 60 7.75 -3.36 15.39
CA PHE A 60 7.68 -3.29 16.85
C PHE A 60 8.48 -2.08 17.35
N ASP A 61 8.13 -1.59 18.53
CA ASP A 61 8.85 -0.55 19.24
C ASP A 61 8.50 -0.61 20.74
N ASP A 62 9.44 -1.09 21.54
CA ASP A 62 9.27 -1.26 22.99
C ASP A 62 9.09 0.08 23.71
N SER A 63 9.62 1.18 23.15
CA SER A 63 9.53 2.52 23.76
C SER A 63 8.11 3.08 23.76
N VAL A 64 7.29 2.65 22.81
CA VAL A 64 5.84 2.95 22.74
C VAL A 64 4.98 1.78 23.23
N GLY A 65 5.63 0.76 23.83
CA GLY A 65 4.98 -0.37 24.46
C GLY A 65 4.44 -1.43 23.51
N ILE A 66 4.88 -1.46 22.24
CA ILE A 66 4.48 -2.44 21.24
C ILE A 66 5.66 -3.40 20.99
N THR A 67 5.74 -4.45 21.81
CA THR A 67 6.71 -5.54 21.65
C THR A 67 6.36 -6.40 20.43
N LYS A 68 7.31 -7.23 19.96
CA LYS A 68 7.04 -8.25 18.94
C LYS A 68 5.84 -9.14 19.29
N ASP A 69 5.76 -9.61 20.53
CA ASP A 69 4.65 -10.44 21.01
C ASP A 69 3.31 -9.72 20.95
N LYS A 70 3.28 -8.42 21.28
CA LYS A 70 2.07 -7.60 21.18
C LYS A 70 1.65 -7.35 19.73
N PHE A 71 2.61 -7.19 18.82
CA PHE A 71 2.31 -7.11 17.40
C PHE A 71 1.70 -8.42 16.89
N LEU A 72 2.32 -9.56 17.21
CA LEU A 72 1.80 -10.89 16.87
C LEU A 72 0.43 -11.19 17.51
N LEU A 73 0.21 -10.73 18.75
CA LEU A 73 -1.11 -10.83 19.38
C LEU A 73 -2.17 -10.02 18.61
N SER A 74 -1.80 -8.90 18.00
CA SER A 74 -2.71 -8.15 17.12
C SER A 74 -3.09 -8.95 15.88
N VAL A 75 -2.13 -9.68 15.29
CA VAL A 75 -2.37 -10.62 14.17
C VAL A 75 -3.32 -11.74 14.61
N ASP A 76 -3.13 -12.31 15.79
CA ASP A 76 -3.99 -13.36 16.35
C ASP A 76 -5.43 -12.86 16.55
N MET A 77 -5.60 -11.64 17.06
CA MET A 77 -6.91 -11.02 17.21
C MET A 77 -7.61 -10.80 15.87
N LEU A 78 -6.89 -10.31 14.86
CA LEU A 78 -7.43 -10.07 13.52
C LEU A 78 -7.85 -11.37 12.84
N THR A 79 -6.98 -12.37 12.81
CA THR A 79 -7.28 -13.66 12.17
C THR A 79 -8.43 -14.38 12.87
N LYS A 80 -8.49 -14.37 14.21
CA LYS A 80 -9.62 -14.92 14.98
C LYS A 80 -10.94 -14.20 14.67
N ALA A 81 -10.92 -12.88 14.49
CA ALA A 81 -12.12 -12.12 14.18
C ALA A 81 -12.58 -12.36 12.73
N LEU A 82 -11.65 -12.25 11.78
CA LEU A 82 -11.94 -12.05 10.35
C LEU A 82 -11.71 -13.29 9.47
N CYS A 83 -11.07 -14.36 9.95
CA CYS A 83 -10.95 -15.59 9.17
C CYS A 83 -12.22 -16.47 9.28
N LYS A 84 -13.35 -15.95 8.80
CA LYS A 84 -14.66 -16.62 8.83
C LYS A 84 -15.37 -16.42 7.50
N SER A 85 -16.35 -17.29 7.20
CA SER A 85 -17.13 -17.23 5.94
C SER A 85 -17.84 -15.89 5.71
N ASP A 86 -18.24 -15.20 6.78
CA ASP A 86 -18.89 -13.88 6.71
C ASP A 86 -17.97 -12.78 6.15
N TYR A 87 -16.66 -13.00 6.19
CA TYR A 87 -15.61 -12.07 5.76
C TYR A 87 -14.79 -12.65 4.61
N TRP A 88 -15.44 -13.42 3.72
CA TRP A 88 -14.82 -14.09 2.58
C TRP A 88 -14.02 -13.16 1.65
N ASN A 89 -14.33 -11.86 1.67
CA ASN A 89 -13.70 -10.84 0.86
C ASN A 89 -12.38 -10.31 1.45
N VAL A 90 -11.98 -10.75 2.65
CA VAL A 90 -10.66 -10.43 3.21
C VAL A 90 -9.61 -11.29 2.52
N VAL A 91 -8.76 -10.65 1.70
CA VAL A 91 -7.76 -11.34 0.87
C VAL A 91 -6.48 -11.65 1.63
N GLY A 92 -6.19 -10.90 2.70
CA GLY A 92 -4.97 -11.08 3.45
C GLY A 92 -4.64 -9.95 4.41
N LEU A 93 -3.37 -9.95 4.80
CA LEU A 93 -2.77 -8.97 5.70
C LEU A 93 -1.55 -8.35 5.00
N ASP A 94 -1.53 -7.03 4.95
CA ASP A 94 -0.31 -6.27 4.78
C ASP A 94 0.40 -6.19 6.14
N LEU A 95 1.56 -6.85 6.17
CA LEU A 95 2.21 -7.30 7.39
C LEU A 95 2.73 -6.14 8.23
N LYS A 96 3.15 -5.03 7.61
CA LYS A 96 3.53 -3.78 8.24
C LYS A 96 3.71 -2.71 7.17
N ASN A 97 3.02 -1.60 7.35
CA ASN A 97 3.14 -0.44 6.49
C ASN A 97 4.49 0.25 6.60
N GLU A 98 5.10 0.59 5.48
CA GLU A 98 6.24 1.47 5.32
C GLU A 98 7.41 1.25 6.31
N PRO A 99 7.99 0.04 6.39
CA PRO A 99 9.28 -0.12 7.07
C PRO A 99 10.30 0.85 6.47
N HIS A 100 10.93 1.66 7.32
CA HIS A 100 11.91 2.66 6.86
C HIS A 100 13.12 2.77 7.77
N THR A 101 13.10 2.14 8.96
CA THR A 101 14.25 2.07 9.85
C THR A 101 14.85 0.67 9.95
N ALA A 102 14.21 -0.35 9.37
CA ALA A 102 14.73 -1.71 9.30
C ALA A 102 15.47 -1.95 7.98
N THR A 103 16.55 -2.72 8.03
CA THR A 103 17.18 -3.27 6.81
C THR A 103 16.25 -4.30 6.17
N TRP A 104 16.42 -4.58 4.88
CA TRP A 104 15.67 -5.66 4.24
C TRP A 104 15.88 -7.01 4.94
N ALA A 105 17.11 -7.29 5.39
CA ALA A 105 17.42 -8.54 6.10
C ALA A 105 16.59 -8.70 7.38
N ASP A 106 16.49 -7.64 8.19
CA ASP A 106 15.71 -7.66 9.43
C ASP A 106 14.21 -7.69 9.17
N PHE A 107 13.73 -6.92 8.19
CA PHE A 107 12.31 -6.87 7.89
C PHE A 107 11.81 -8.17 7.24
N SER A 108 12.58 -8.79 6.35
CA SER A 108 12.23 -10.09 5.76
C SER A 108 12.07 -11.19 6.82
N ASP A 109 12.94 -11.27 7.83
CA ASP A 109 12.75 -12.21 8.97
C ASP A 109 11.49 -11.89 9.77
N GLY A 110 11.21 -10.60 9.95
CA GLY A 110 9.96 -10.12 10.55
C GLY A 110 8.73 -10.54 9.74
N ALA A 111 8.77 -10.36 8.43
CA ALA A 111 7.70 -10.71 7.52
C ALA A 111 7.43 -12.22 7.53
N GLU A 112 8.45 -13.07 7.56
CA GLU A 112 8.29 -14.52 7.73
C GLU A 112 7.63 -14.86 9.07
N THR A 113 8.08 -14.22 10.15
CA THR A 113 7.51 -14.41 11.49
C THR A 113 6.03 -14.02 11.56
N ILE A 114 5.68 -12.83 11.05
CA ILE A 114 4.31 -12.30 11.06
C ILE A 114 3.41 -13.12 10.12
N GLY A 115 3.90 -13.42 8.91
CA GLY A 115 3.16 -14.21 7.90
C GLY A 115 2.84 -15.62 8.38
N ASN A 116 3.82 -16.33 8.97
CA ASN A 116 3.59 -17.65 9.53
C ASN A 116 2.64 -17.61 10.76
N ARG A 117 2.71 -16.55 11.58
CA ARG A 117 1.72 -16.35 12.65
C ARG A 117 0.31 -16.13 12.11
N MET A 118 0.18 -15.30 11.07
CA MET A 118 -1.08 -15.07 10.37
C MET A 118 -1.66 -16.39 9.84
N HIS A 119 -0.84 -17.23 9.20
CA HIS A 119 -1.30 -18.51 8.65
C HIS A 119 -1.70 -19.54 9.71
N ALA A 120 -1.13 -19.48 10.91
CA ALA A 120 -1.61 -20.29 12.04
C ALA A 120 -3.07 -19.96 12.41
N GLY A 121 -3.51 -18.71 12.21
CA GLY A 121 -4.90 -18.29 12.41
C GLY A 121 -5.76 -18.35 11.14
N CYS A 122 -5.17 -18.19 9.95
CA CYS A 122 -5.90 -18.16 8.68
C CYS A 122 -5.05 -18.61 7.49
N THR A 123 -5.17 -19.87 7.08
CA THR A 123 -4.38 -20.45 5.98
C THR A 123 -4.76 -19.92 4.58
N ASN A 124 -5.92 -19.29 4.43
CA ASN A 124 -6.37 -18.76 3.14
C ASN A 124 -5.73 -17.41 2.79
N TRP A 125 -5.36 -16.61 3.79
CA TRP A 125 -4.86 -15.25 3.60
C TRP A 125 -3.51 -15.18 2.87
N LEU A 126 -3.36 -14.14 2.07
CA LEU A 126 -2.10 -13.73 1.45
C LEU A 126 -1.33 -12.79 2.39
N ALA A 127 -0.01 -12.91 2.40
CA ALA A 127 0.89 -12.02 3.11
C ALA A 127 1.42 -10.97 2.14
N PHE A 128 0.98 -9.73 2.31
CA PHE A 128 1.47 -8.58 1.55
C PHE A 128 2.71 -8.03 2.26
N VAL A 129 3.84 -8.04 1.54
CA VAL A 129 5.17 -7.67 2.06
C VAL A 129 5.67 -6.45 1.30
N GLU A 130 5.69 -5.30 1.96
CA GLU A 130 6.27 -4.07 1.44
C GLU A 130 7.82 -4.12 1.42
N GLY A 131 8.43 -3.04 0.96
CA GLY A 131 9.89 -2.83 0.99
C GLY A 131 10.40 -2.09 2.22
N THR A 132 11.69 -1.74 2.19
CA THR A 132 12.37 -0.91 3.19
C THR A 132 12.86 0.41 2.58
N ASN A 133 13.43 1.32 3.39
CA ASN A 133 14.00 2.59 2.90
C ASN A 133 15.41 2.90 3.44
N ILE A 134 15.84 2.26 4.54
CA ILE A 134 17.09 2.66 5.23
C ILE A 134 18.34 2.46 4.37
N GLU A 135 18.27 1.57 3.39
CA GLU A 135 19.37 1.25 2.48
C GLU A 135 19.43 2.27 1.34
N LYS A 136 20.65 2.62 0.91
CA LYS A 136 20.87 3.49 -0.25
C LYS A 136 21.24 2.64 -1.44
N HIS A 137 20.66 2.99 -2.59
CA HIS A 137 20.88 2.26 -3.84
C HIS A 137 21.43 3.20 -4.90
N SER A 138 22.26 2.63 -5.77
CA SER A 138 22.82 3.32 -6.94
C SER A 138 22.47 2.53 -8.18
N THR A 139 21.85 3.19 -9.15
CA THR A 139 21.50 2.59 -10.44
C THR A 139 21.65 3.63 -11.55
N VAL A 140 21.53 3.22 -12.81
CA VAL A 140 21.55 4.15 -13.94
C VAL A 140 20.16 4.76 -14.10
N ILE A 141 20.05 6.07 -13.92
CA ILE A 141 18.82 6.85 -14.09
C ILE A 141 19.10 7.95 -15.12
N GLY A 142 18.36 7.96 -16.23
CA GLY A 142 18.54 8.92 -17.32
C GLY A 142 19.96 8.90 -17.89
N GLY A 143 20.58 7.70 -17.94
CA GLY A 143 21.95 7.52 -18.44
C GLY A 143 23.08 7.89 -17.47
N VAL A 144 22.76 8.24 -16.21
CA VAL A 144 23.75 8.62 -15.19
C VAL A 144 23.61 7.74 -13.95
N VAL A 145 24.74 7.28 -13.41
CA VAL A 145 24.75 6.56 -12.13
C VAL A 145 24.30 7.53 -11.03
N THR A 146 23.17 7.22 -10.42
CA THR A 146 22.51 8.07 -9.44
C THR A 146 22.30 7.29 -8.15
N THR A 147 22.74 7.86 -7.03
CA THR A 147 22.38 7.35 -5.70
C THR A 147 21.08 8.01 -5.26
N TYR A 148 20.11 7.21 -4.84
CA TYR A 148 18.81 7.68 -4.38
C TYR A 148 18.35 6.89 -3.14
N SER A 149 17.28 7.37 -2.51
CA SER A 149 16.57 6.68 -1.44
C SER A 149 15.23 6.19 -1.95
N ASP A 150 14.86 4.96 -1.60
CA ASP A 150 13.57 4.41 -1.94
C ASP A 150 12.43 5.20 -1.27
N TRP A 151 11.19 4.95 -1.68
CA TRP A 151 10.05 5.35 -0.86
C TRP A 151 10.02 4.51 0.43
N TRP A 152 9.45 5.03 1.51
CA TRP A 152 9.15 4.16 2.64
C TRP A 152 8.24 3.04 2.17
N GLY A 153 8.52 1.78 2.52
CA GLY A 153 7.80 0.64 1.95
C GLY A 153 8.15 0.32 0.48
N GLY A 154 9.07 1.04 -0.17
CA GLY A 154 9.34 0.91 -1.60
C GLY A 154 10.52 0.01 -1.97
N GLY A 155 11.56 -0.07 -1.14
CA GLY A 155 12.82 -0.75 -1.47
C GLY A 155 12.74 -2.27 -1.33
N LEU A 156 12.62 -2.98 -2.46
CA LEU A 156 12.58 -4.45 -2.51
C LEU A 156 13.84 -5.06 -3.13
N GLN A 157 14.90 -4.28 -3.37
CA GLN A 157 16.16 -4.72 -3.98
C GLN A 157 16.76 -5.95 -3.27
N GLY A 158 16.60 -6.03 -1.94
CA GLY A 158 17.08 -7.15 -1.13
C GLY A 158 16.40 -8.50 -1.43
N VAL A 159 15.26 -8.53 -2.12
CA VAL A 159 14.59 -9.76 -2.58
C VAL A 159 15.49 -10.58 -3.52
N LYS A 160 16.45 -9.93 -4.21
CA LYS A 160 17.43 -10.60 -5.08
C LYS A 160 18.34 -11.56 -4.29
N THR A 161 18.58 -11.29 -3.02
CA THR A 161 19.49 -12.08 -2.16
C THR A 161 18.76 -12.84 -1.06
N LYS A 162 17.68 -12.27 -0.51
CA LYS A 162 16.86 -12.86 0.55
C LYS A 162 15.39 -12.67 0.23
N ARG A 163 14.79 -13.68 -0.40
CA ARG A 163 13.34 -13.72 -0.66
C ARG A 163 12.62 -14.19 0.61
N VAL A 164 11.44 -13.64 0.87
CA VAL A 164 10.60 -14.06 2.01
C VAL A 164 10.01 -15.43 1.68
N VAL A 165 10.18 -16.39 2.58
CA VAL A 165 9.65 -17.74 2.45
C VAL A 165 8.75 -18.06 3.64
N LEU A 166 7.47 -18.32 3.36
CA LEU A 166 6.50 -18.76 4.36
C LEU A 166 6.38 -20.28 4.36
N ASP A 167 5.90 -20.84 5.46
CA ASP A 167 5.68 -22.29 5.60
C ASP A 167 4.63 -22.79 4.61
N LEU A 168 3.64 -21.94 4.29
CA LEU A 168 2.65 -22.21 3.25
C LEU A 168 3.13 -21.67 1.89
N PRO A 169 3.17 -22.51 0.85
CA PRO A 169 3.62 -22.09 -0.47
C PRO A 169 2.62 -21.15 -1.13
N ASN A 170 3.12 -20.29 -2.04
CA ASN A 170 2.30 -19.40 -2.88
C ASN A 170 1.42 -18.41 -2.07
N LYS A 171 1.93 -17.94 -0.94
CA LYS A 171 1.21 -16.99 -0.07
C LYS A 171 1.80 -15.59 0.01
N VAL A 172 2.98 -15.36 -0.57
CA VAL A 172 3.63 -14.05 -0.56
C VAL A 172 3.17 -13.22 -1.76
N VAL A 173 2.81 -11.97 -1.48
CA VAL A 173 2.60 -10.90 -2.47
C VAL A 173 3.54 -9.76 -2.10
N TYR A 174 4.33 -9.27 -3.05
CA TYR A 174 5.16 -8.10 -2.81
C TYR A 174 4.35 -6.82 -3.07
N ALA A 175 4.43 -5.87 -2.13
CA ALA A 175 3.50 -4.76 -2.02
C ALA A 175 4.20 -3.38 -1.94
N PRO A 176 5.13 -3.01 -2.84
CA PRO A 176 5.91 -1.80 -2.67
C PRO A 176 5.08 -0.52 -2.77
N HIS A 177 5.56 0.54 -2.14
CA HIS A 177 5.02 1.90 -2.30
C HIS A 177 5.83 2.70 -3.34
N TYR A 178 5.13 3.54 -4.12
CA TYR A 178 5.78 4.47 -5.05
C TYR A 178 4.94 5.73 -5.25
N TYR A 179 5.47 6.87 -4.81
CA TYR A 179 4.75 8.15 -4.87
C TYR A 179 5.31 9.09 -5.95
N ASN A 180 4.71 10.27 -6.03
CA ASN A 180 5.11 11.36 -6.91
C ASN A 180 5.64 12.56 -6.12
N SER A 181 5.99 13.63 -6.83
CA SER A 181 6.53 14.86 -6.25
C SER A 181 5.64 15.51 -5.20
N GLY A 182 4.35 15.15 -5.10
CA GLY A 182 3.45 15.65 -4.07
C GLY A 182 3.86 15.22 -2.66
N VAL A 183 4.35 13.99 -2.54
CA VAL A 183 4.86 13.42 -1.28
C VAL A 183 6.28 13.90 -1.01
N TYR A 184 7.17 13.74 -1.99
CA TYR A 184 8.54 14.25 -1.90
C TYR A 184 9.15 14.46 -3.30
N PRO A 185 9.80 15.60 -3.58
CA PRO A 185 10.40 15.89 -4.88
C PRO A 185 11.73 15.14 -5.03
N GLN A 186 11.65 13.83 -5.29
CA GLN A 186 12.82 13.00 -5.56
C GLN A 186 13.63 13.56 -6.72
N THR A 187 14.96 13.60 -6.58
CA THR A 187 15.85 14.27 -7.56
C THR A 187 15.78 13.64 -8.95
N TYR A 188 15.48 12.34 -9.04
CA TYR A 188 15.32 11.66 -10.32
C TYR A 188 14.09 12.13 -11.11
N LEU A 189 13.10 12.77 -10.48
CA LEU A 189 11.90 13.30 -11.15
C LEU A 189 12.16 14.61 -11.90
N TYR A 190 13.35 15.19 -11.76
CA TYR A 190 13.70 16.51 -12.31
C TYR A 190 15.04 16.48 -13.06
N ALA A 191 15.22 17.42 -13.98
CA ALA A 191 16.53 17.68 -14.57
C ALA A 191 17.50 18.26 -13.50
N PRO A 192 18.82 18.18 -13.71
CA PRO A 192 19.77 18.92 -12.89
C PRO A 192 19.37 20.41 -12.82
N GLY A 193 19.31 20.97 -11.62
CA GLY A 193 18.81 22.34 -11.40
C GLY A 193 17.32 22.43 -11.00
N GLY A 194 16.57 21.33 -11.06
CA GLY A 194 15.18 21.26 -10.58
C GLY A 194 14.12 21.52 -11.65
N ASP A 195 14.51 21.63 -12.92
CA ASP A 195 13.58 21.84 -14.02
C ASP A 195 12.75 20.58 -14.31
N GLU A 196 11.50 20.77 -14.75
CA GLU A 196 10.62 19.67 -15.16
C GLU A 196 11.14 18.99 -16.42
N LEU A 197 11.06 17.65 -16.42
CA LEU A 197 11.50 16.80 -17.53
C LEU A 197 10.48 16.75 -18.67
N SER A 198 10.98 16.39 -19.87
CA SER A 198 10.13 15.97 -20.98
C SER A 198 9.39 14.67 -20.64
N ASP A 199 8.31 14.35 -21.36
CA ASP A 199 7.60 13.08 -21.17
C ASP A 199 8.50 11.86 -21.42
N ALA A 200 9.40 11.95 -22.40
CA ALA A 200 10.31 10.85 -22.73
C ALA A 200 11.29 10.59 -21.57
N ASP A 201 11.92 11.65 -21.05
CA ASP A 201 12.89 11.53 -19.97
C ASP A 201 12.23 11.12 -18.66
N LEU A 202 11.09 11.74 -18.29
CA LEU A 202 10.38 11.37 -17.06
C LEU A 202 9.91 9.92 -17.13
N ARG A 203 9.26 9.50 -18.21
CA ARG A 203 8.82 8.10 -18.40
C ARG A 203 9.98 7.12 -18.29
N GLN A 204 11.13 7.42 -18.91
CA GLN A 204 12.33 6.60 -18.81
C GLN A 204 12.76 6.46 -17.35
N ARG A 205 12.87 7.56 -16.60
CA ARG A 205 13.35 7.54 -15.22
C ARG A 205 12.37 6.87 -14.25
N ILE A 206 11.06 7.04 -14.45
CA ILE A 206 10.04 6.29 -13.69
C ILE A 206 10.19 4.80 -13.95
N SER A 207 10.38 4.39 -15.21
CA SER A 207 10.63 2.99 -15.54
C SER A 207 11.91 2.46 -14.87
N GLU A 208 13.03 3.17 -14.99
CA GLU A 208 14.33 2.73 -14.43
C GLU A 208 14.27 2.59 -12.90
N THR A 209 13.69 3.58 -12.21
CA THR A 209 13.56 3.57 -10.75
C THR A 209 12.58 2.50 -10.26
N ALA A 210 11.40 2.37 -10.88
CA ALA A 210 10.45 1.32 -10.51
C ALA A 210 11.02 -0.09 -10.75
N THR A 211 11.73 -0.30 -11.87
CA THR A 211 12.40 -1.57 -12.16
C THR A 211 13.50 -1.88 -11.17
N ASP A 212 14.33 -0.89 -10.80
CA ASP A 212 15.41 -1.09 -9.82
C ASP A 212 14.85 -1.43 -8.44
N MET A 213 13.88 -0.63 -7.95
CA MET A 213 13.26 -0.80 -6.63
C MET A 213 12.58 -2.15 -6.47
N PHE A 214 11.75 -2.56 -7.44
CA PHE A 214 10.87 -3.73 -7.28
C PHE A 214 10.45 -4.44 -8.57
N GLY A 215 10.47 -3.77 -9.73
CA GLY A 215 9.85 -4.31 -10.95
C GLY A 215 10.47 -5.61 -11.45
N PHE A 216 11.72 -5.90 -11.09
CA PHE A 216 12.36 -7.19 -11.38
C PHE A 216 11.60 -8.40 -10.80
N ILE A 217 10.82 -8.22 -9.72
CA ILE A 217 10.02 -9.28 -9.11
C ILE A 217 8.91 -9.74 -10.08
N ALA A 218 8.25 -8.78 -10.75
CA ALA A 218 7.22 -9.09 -11.74
C ALA A 218 7.80 -9.81 -12.98
N ALA A 219 9.09 -9.63 -13.28
CA ALA A 219 9.76 -10.33 -14.38
C ALA A 219 10.04 -11.80 -14.05
N ASP A 220 10.28 -12.13 -12.78
CA ASP A 220 10.53 -13.51 -12.33
C ASP A 220 9.28 -14.40 -12.36
N LYS A 221 8.07 -13.79 -12.36
CA LYS A 221 6.75 -14.45 -12.36
C LYS A 221 6.56 -15.50 -11.24
N LYS A 222 7.26 -15.37 -10.12
CA LYS A 222 7.16 -16.27 -8.95
C LYS A 222 6.09 -15.81 -7.96
N GLU A 223 6.12 -14.53 -7.59
CA GLU A 223 5.14 -13.90 -6.71
C GLU A 223 4.40 -12.79 -7.48
N ALA A 224 3.20 -12.45 -7.00
CA ALA A 224 2.50 -11.27 -7.50
C ALA A 224 3.16 -10.00 -6.96
N LEU A 225 3.18 -8.96 -7.79
CA LEU A 225 3.58 -7.61 -7.42
C LEU A 225 2.35 -6.70 -7.50
N VAL A 226 1.97 -6.08 -6.38
CA VAL A 226 0.82 -5.18 -6.26
C VAL A 226 1.34 -3.86 -5.69
N MET A 227 0.95 -2.70 -6.22
CA MET A 227 1.34 -1.45 -5.56
C MET A 227 0.58 -1.31 -4.23
N GLY A 228 1.29 -1.33 -3.10
CA GLY A 228 0.72 -1.22 -1.75
C GLY A 228 0.08 0.15 -1.53
N GLU A 229 0.80 1.19 -1.95
CA GLU A 229 0.29 2.54 -2.14
C GLU A 229 1.01 3.19 -3.33
N PHE A 230 0.26 3.98 -4.10
CA PHE A 230 0.85 4.83 -5.12
C PHE A 230 -0.01 6.06 -5.39
N ALA A 231 0.54 6.96 -6.21
CA ALA A 231 0.00 8.29 -6.54
C ALA A 231 0.38 9.37 -5.52
N GLY A 232 -0.55 10.27 -5.21
CA GLY A 232 -0.32 11.50 -4.47
C GLY A 232 -1.26 12.60 -4.93
N LEU A 233 -0.80 13.85 -4.96
CA LEU A 233 -1.50 14.90 -5.71
C LEU A 233 -1.63 14.50 -7.18
N TYR A 234 -2.73 14.87 -7.81
CA TYR A 234 -3.01 14.50 -9.20
C TYR A 234 -3.70 15.63 -9.98
N ALA A 235 -4.95 15.96 -9.67
CA ALA A 235 -5.70 16.99 -10.37
C ALA A 235 -5.24 18.40 -9.95
N THR A 236 -4.74 18.54 -8.73
CA THR A 236 -4.28 19.83 -8.19
C THR A 236 -2.79 20.09 -8.42
N ASP A 237 -2.13 19.29 -9.27
CA ASP A 237 -0.73 19.47 -9.64
C ASP A 237 -0.50 20.84 -10.28
N ALA A 238 0.21 21.73 -9.59
CA ALA A 238 0.50 23.08 -10.06
C ALA A 238 1.80 23.17 -10.86
N HIS A 239 2.50 22.05 -11.10
CA HIS A 239 3.65 22.04 -12.01
C HIS A 239 3.24 22.44 -13.44
N ARG A 240 4.11 23.17 -14.15
CA ARG A 240 3.85 23.67 -15.51
C ARG A 240 3.67 22.53 -16.50
N PHE A 241 4.51 21.51 -16.44
CA PHE A 241 4.40 20.30 -17.25
C PHE A 241 3.68 19.17 -16.53
N LYS A 242 3.10 19.42 -15.34
CA LYS A 242 2.34 18.42 -14.58
C LYS A 242 3.20 17.22 -14.17
N THR A 243 4.44 17.44 -13.72
CA THR A 243 5.36 16.37 -13.30
C THR A 243 4.79 15.45 -12.23
N THR A 244 4.01 15.96 -11.27
CA THR A 244 3.39 15.14 -10.21
C THR A 244 2.38 14.16 -10.79
N LYS A 245 1.47 14.66 -11.64
CA LYS A 245 0.47 13.85 -12.33
C LYS A 245 1.11 12.85 -13.30
N ARG A 246 2.02 13.32 -14.16
CA ARG A 246 2.71 12.47 -15.16
C ARG A 246 3.52 11.35 -14.51
N THR A 247 4.08 11.58 -13.32
CA THR A 247 4.79 10.53 -12.56
C THR A 247 3.85 9.35 -12.27
N THR A 248 2.63 9.64 -11.82
CA THR A 248 1.62 8.61 -11.59
C THR A 248 1.16 7.95 -12.88
N ASP A 249 0.92 8.73 -13.94
CA ASP A 249 0.51 8.19 -15.25
C ASP A 249 1.57 7.23 -15.81
N PHE A 250 2.85 7.59 -15.75
CA PHE A 250 3.95 6.74 -16.24
C PHE A 250 4.23 5.54 -15.33
N LEU A 251 3.97 5.64 -14.02
CA LEU A 251 3.98 4.46 -13.17
C LEU A 251 2.90 3.46 -13.58
N ILE A 252 1.68 3.92 -13.89
CA ILE A 252 0.61 3.05 -14.40
C ILE A 252 1.01 2.42 -15.74
N GLU A 253 1.67 3.17 -16.63
CA GLU A 253 2.25 2.60 -17.87
C GLU A 253 3.25 1.46 -17.57
N VAL A 254 4.13 1.63 -16.58
CA VAL A 254 5.06 0.59 -16.12
C VAL A 254 4.30 -0.63 -15.57
N MET A 255 3.30 -0.42 -14.72
CA MET A 255 2.47 -1.49 -14.16
C MET A 255 1.82 -2.34 -15.26
N LEU A 256 1.27 -1.71 -16.29
CA LEU A 256 0.64 -2.37 -17.42
C LEU A 256 1.67 -3.12 -18.29
N ARG A 257 2.81 -2.48 -18.57
CA ARG A 257 3.89 -3.05 -19.40
C ARG A 257 4.51 -4.28 -18.77
N ASP A 258 4.80 -4.22 -17.47
CA ASP A 258 5.57 -5.26 -16.76
C ASP A 258 4.67 -6.33 -16.14
N GLY A 259 3.34 -6.15 -16.21
CA GLY A 259 2.34 -7.12 -15.79
C GLY A 259 2.24 -7.22 -14.28
N TYR A 260 2.10 -6.08 -13.60
CA TYR A 260 1.80 -6.02 -12.17
C TYR A 260 0.35 -6.48 -11.94
N ALA A 261 0.06 -6.99 -10.75
CA ALA A 261 -1.24 -7.59 -10.44
C ALA A 261 -2.32 -6.56 -10.01
N GLY A 262 -1.94 -5.28 -9.85
CA GLY A 262 -2.86 -4.20 -9.46
C GLY A 262 -2.21 -3.21 -8.51
N GLY A 263 -3.03 -2.46 -7.78
CA GLY A 263 -2.57 -1.56 -6.73
C GLY A 263 -3.69 -0.86 -5.97
N PHE A 264 -3.34 -0.28 -4.83
CA PHE A 264 -4.21 0.59 -4.05
C PHE A 264 -3.76 2.06 -4.22
N VAL A 265 -4.65 2.89 -4.75
CA VAL A 265 -4.40 4.33 -4.91
C VAL A 265 -4.47 4.98 -3.54
N TRP A 266 -3.45 5.75 -3.17
CA TRP A 266 -3.50 6.61 -1.98
C TRP A 266 -3.96 8.03 -2.37
N SER A 267 -5.19 8.44 -2.03
CA SER A 267 -6.21 7.70 -1.28
C SER A 267 -7.65 8.00 -1.74
N LEU A 268 -8.62 7.26 -1.19
CA LEU A 268 -10.03 7.61 -1.31
C LEU A 268 -10.35 8.94 -0.61
N ASN A 269 -9.69 9.18 0.53
CA ASN A 269 -9.96 10.26 1.46
C ASN A 269 -9.48 11.62 0.90
N PRO A 270 -10.33 12.65 0.88
CA PRO A 270 -9.95 13.96 0.37
C PRO A 270 -8.92 14.69 1.24
N GLU A 271 -8.83 14.37 2.53
CA GLU A 271 -7.95 15.00 3.52
C GLU A 271 -6.53 14.41 3.55
N SER A 272 -6.21 13.44 2.69
CA SER A 272 -4.82 12.95 2.55
C SER A 272 -3.89 14.11 2.23
N ALA A 273 -2.89 14.33 3.08
CA ALA A 273 -2.04 15.51 3.04
C ALA A 273 -0.68 15.25 2.36
N TYR A 274 -0.28 16.18 1.50
CA TYR A 274 0.93 16.15 0.69
C TYR A 274 1.77 17.39 0.95
N GLN A 275 3.09 17.24 0.98
CA GLN A 275 4.00 18.25 1.50
C GLN A 275 4.59 19.15 0.41
N TYR A 276 4.31 18.87 -0.86
CA TYR A 276 4.90 19.59 -1.99
C TYR A 276 3.90 19.77 -3.13
N ASN A 277 3.90 20.95 -3.74
CA ASN A 277 3.22 21.31 -4.98
C ASN A 277 3.93 22.59 -5.42
N PRO A 278 4.49 22.69 -6.65
CA PRO A 278 5.78 23.36 -6.91
C PRO A 278 5.92 24.69 -6.15
N ASN A 279 7.14 24.97 -5.68
CA ASN A 279 7.56 26.11 -4.82
C ASN A 279 7.89 25.76 -3.35
N GLY A 280 8.43 24.57 -3.08
CA GLY A 280 8.93 24.19 -1.77
C GLY A 280 7.88 23.53 -0.87
N PRO A 281 8.20 23.31 0.43
CA PRO A 281 7.32 22.58 1.33
C PRO A 281 6.07 23.40 1.70
N GLY A 282 4.94 22.72 1.80
CA GLY A 282 3.64 23.26 2.18
C GLY A 282 2.67 22.16 2.59
N THR A 283 1.36 22.40 2.51
CA THR A 283 0.36 21.36 2.75
C THR A 283 -0.79 21.52 1.77
N TRP A 284 -1.03 20.46 1.01
CA TRP A 284 -2.15 20.32 0.09
C TRP A 284 -2.88 19.03 0.43
N THR A 285 -4.18 18.99 0.19
CA THR A 285 -4.98 17.78 0.39
C THR A 285 -5.64 17.37 -0.91
N GLU A 286 -5.61 16.09 -1.21
CA GLU A 286 -6.30 15.53 -2.37
C GLU A 286 -6.61 14.04 -2.16
N GLY A 287 -7.71 13.58 -2.73
CA GLY A 287 -8.03 12.16 -2.85
C GLY A 287 -8.94 11.90 -4.04
N LEU A 288 -9.43 10.66 -4.15
CA LEU A 288 -10.43 10.29 -5.16
C LEU A 288 -11.80 10.92 -4.90
N LEU A 289 -12.08 11.34 -3.68
CA LEU A 289 -13.22 12.19 -3.31
C LEU A 289 -12.79 13.66 -3.18
N LYS A 290 -13.77 14.56 -3.22
CA LYS A 290 -13.62 15.97 -2.83
C LYS A 290 -13.91 16.13 -1.34
N ASP A 291 -13.55 17.29 -0.78
CA ASP A 291 -13.72 17.65 0.64
C ASP A 291 -15.16 17.52 1.17
N ASP A 292 -16.16 17.48 0.29
CA ASP A 292 -17.56 17.23 0.65
C ASP A 292 -17.86 15.76 0.99
N TRP A 293 -16.88 14.85 0.83
CA TRP A 293 -16.98 13.39 1.05
C TRP A 293 -18.07 12.69 0.24
N ARG A 294 -18.54 13.34 -0.83
CA ARG A 294 -19.69 12.89 -1.63
C ARG A 294 -19.39 12.90 -3.12
N SER A 295 -18.77 13.97 -3.59
CA SER A 295 -18.43 14.16 -4.99
C SER A 295 -17.09 13.52 -5.31
N SER A 296 -16.99 12.84 -6.45
CA SER A 296 -15.70 12.32 -6.91
C SER A 296 -14.79 13.45 -7.44
N ASN A 297 -13.51 13.33 -7.18
CA ASN A 297 -12.47 14.03 -7.92
C ASN A 297 -12.36 13.41 -9.32
N THR A 298 -13.21 13.89 -10.24
CA THR A 298 -13.39 13.26 -11.56
C THR A 298 -12.11 13.21 -12.39
N GLU A 299 -11.21 14.19 -12.27
CA GLU A 299 -9.94 14.16 -12.99
C GLU A 299 -9.02 13.05 -12.45
N PHE A 300 -8.89 12.93 -11.13
CA PHE A 300 -8.09 11.87 -10.51
C PHE A 300 -8.67 10.48 -10.82
N VAL A 301 -9.99 10.28 -10.65
CA VAL A 301 -10.65 9.01 -10.99
C VAL A 301 -10.43 8.63 -12.46
N LYS A 302 -10.54 9.58 -13.39
CA LYS A 302 -10.28 9.32 -14.82
C LYS A 302 -8.83 8.95 -15.11
N GLY A 303 -7.87 9.52 -14.37
CA GLY A 303 -6.46 9.13 -14.46
C GLY A 303 -6.27 7.65 -14.08
N MET A 304 -6.90 7.23 -12.99
CA MET A 304 -6.76 5.85 -12.48
C MET A 304 -7.46 4.82 -13.37
N ALA A 305 -8.44 5.22 -14.20
CA ALA A 305 -9.11 4.35 -15.17
C ALA A 305 -8.15 3.76 -16.22
N ALA A 306 -6.92 4.25 -16.33
CA ALA A 306 -5.88 3.58 -17.12
C ALA A 306 -5.60 2.14 -16.64
N LEU A 307 -5.81 1.84 -15.36
CA LEU A 307 -5.68 0.49 -14.79
C LEU A 307 -6.77 -0.47 -15.25
N ASP A 308 -7.86 0.01 -15.87
CA ASP A 308 -8.91 -0.85 -16.45
C ASP A 308 -8.36 -1.74 -17.59
N LYS A 309 -7.15 -1.44 -18.07
CA LYS A 309 -6.41 -2.21 -19.08
C LYS A 309 -5.61 -3.37 -18.50
N LEU A 310 -5.57 -3.54 -17.18
CA LEU A 310 -4.89 -4.67 -16.55
C LEU A 310 -5.48 -5.99 -17.08
N PRO A 311 -4.63 -6.96 -17.46
CA PRO A 311 -5.11 -8.24 -17.95
C PRO A 311 -5.88 -8.96 -16.84
N SER A 312 -7.00 -9.60 -17.19
CA SER A 312 -7.84 -10.35 -16.25
C SER A 312 -8.44 -9.53 -15.10
N LEU A 313 -8.54 -8.20 -15.25
CA LEU A 313 -9.24 -7.37 -14.29
C LEU A 313 -10.72 -7.79 -14.20
N GLN A 314 -11.13 -8.22 -13.01
CA GLN A 314 -12.48 -8.65 -12.72
C GLN A 314 -12.81 -8.38 -11.26
N ALA A 315 -14.10 -8.26 -10.94
CA ALA A 315 -14.55 -8.19 -9.56
C ALA A 315 -14.11 -9.44 -8.78
N LEU A 316 -13.80 -9.29 -7.49
CA LEU A 316 -13.42 -10.41 -6.64
C LEU A 316 -14.56 -11.45 -6.65
N PRO A 317 -14.32 -12.69 -7.11
CA PRO A 317 -15.38 -13.69 -7.17
C PRO A 317 -15.77 -14.08 -5.75
N CYS A 318 -17.08 -14.31 -5.51
CA CYS A 318 -17.51 -14.99 -4.30
C CYS A 318 -17.07 -16.46 -4.42
N VAL A 319 -15.99 -16.83 -3.74
CA VAL A 319 -15.50 -18.21 -3.74
C VAL A 319 -16.33 -19.00 -2.73
N HIS A 320 -17.41 -19.62 -3.20
CA HIS A 320 -18.14 -20.58 -2.40
C HIS A 320 -17.23 -21.77 -2.11
N THR A 321 -16.84 -21.95 -0.85
CA THR A 321 -16.16 -23.17 -0.43
C THR A 321 -17.15 -24.32 -0.58
N THR A 322 -16.92 -25.20 -1.55
CA THR A 322 -17.57 -26.51 -1.56
C THR A 322 -17.15 -27.21 -0.27
N PRO A 323 -18.08 -27.67 0.58
CA PRO A 323 -17.69 -28.44 1.76
C PRO A 323 -16.81 -29.60 1.30
N SER A 324 -15.63 -29.74 1.90
CA SER A 324 -14.81 -30.94 1.73
C SER A 324 -15.71 -32.14 2.02
N ALA A 325 -15.80 -33.06 1.05
CA ALA A 325 -16.56 -34.29 1.20
C ALA A 325 -16.10 -35.03 2.49
N PRO A 326 -17.04 -35.64 3.23
CA PRO A 326 -16.80 -36.20 4.56
C PRO A 326 -15.74 -37.30 4.60
#